data_AF-A0A2D6A7S9-F1
#
_entry.id   AF-A0A2D6A7S9-F1
#
_cell.length_a   1.000
_cell.length_b   1.000
_cell.length_c   1.000
_cell.angle_alpha   90.00
_cell.angle_beta   90.00
_cell.angle_gamma   90.00
#
_symmetry.space_group_name_H-M   'P 1'
#
loop_
_entity.id
_entity.type
_entity.pdbx_description
1 polymer ?
#
loop_
_entity_poly.entity_id
_entity_poly.type
_entity_poly.pdbx_seq_one_letter_code
_entity_poly.pdbx_strand_id
1 'polypeptide(L)'
;MSLHYEGSWSLGATLKILVTNGPATTAGLVLIGASANSPFPIDLTGAGMTGCKLWHSPDLVFGAAFTSNSAMLSLPIPSVASLSGLTLFSQGFAIDSAANAFGMSASNGGKVVIRD
;
A
#
# COMPACT_ATOMS: atom_id res chain seq x y z
N MET A 1 -8.63 4.06 7.00
CA MET A 1 -8.08 3.96 5.63
C MET A 1 -8.37 2.61 5.02
N SER A 2 -8.60 2.57 3.71
CA SER A 2 -8.83 1.35 2.93
C SER A 2 -8.06 1.41 1.61
N LEU A 3 -7.51 0.29 1.16
CA LEU A 3 -6.78 0.13 -0.08
C LEU A 3 -7.57 -0.72 -1.07
N HIS A 4 -7.63 -0.24 -2.30
CA HIS A 4 -8.33 -0.84 -3.43
C HIS A 4 -7.43 -0.84 -4.67
N TYR A 5 -7.70 -1.74 -5.60
CA TYR A 5 -7.06 -1.75 -6.92
C TYR A 5 -8.07 -1.32 -7.98
N GLU A 6 -7.60 -0.56 -8.97
CA GLU A 6 -8.37 -0.20 -10.16
C GLU A 6 -7.60 -0.58 -11.44
N GLY A 7 -8.34 -0.77 -12.54
CA GLY A 7 -7.77 -1.10 -13.84
C GLY A 7 -7.40 -2.58 -14.00
N SER A 8 -6.44 -2.87 -14.88
CA SER A 8 -5.90 -4.22 -15.10
C SER A 8 -4.51 -4.37 -14.49
N TRP A 9 -4.21 -5.57 -14.02
CA TRP A 9 -2.90 -5.98 -13.50
C TRP A 9 -2.23 -6.98 -14.45
N SER A 10 -2.36 -6.76 -15.75
CA SER A 10 -1.70 -7.55 -16.79
C SER A 10 -0.32 -6.95 -17.15
N LEU A 11 0.51 -7.75 -17.81
CA LEU A 11 1.76 -7.28 -18.41
C LEU A 11 1.49 -6.08 -19.34
N GLY A 12 2.33 -5.05 -19.26
CA GLY A 12 2.20 -3.83 -20.06
C GLY A 12 1.10 -2.86 -19.59
N ALA A 13 0.29 -3.22 -18.59
CA ALA A 13 -0.73 -2.35 -18.03
C ALA A 13 -0.19 -1.41 -16.95
N THR A 14 -1.06 -0.56 -16.41
CA THR A 14 -0.78 0.24 -15.21
C THR A 14 -1.70 -0.19 -14.10
N LEU A 15 -1.11 -0.75 -13.03
CA LEU A 15 -1.81 -1.04 -11.80
C LEU A 15 -2.07 0.26 -11.05
N LYS A 16 -3.34 0.57 -10.78
CA LYS A 16 -3.72 1.70 -9.94
C LYS A 16 -4.02 1.21 -8.53
N ILE A 17 -3.33 1.78 -7.56
CA ILE A 17 -3.50 1.48 -6.14
C ILE A 17 -4.14 2.72 -5.52
N LEU A 18 -5.41 2.60 -5.14
CA LEU A 18 -6.18 3.67 -4.54
C LEU A 18 -6.29 3.44 -3.03
N VAL A 19 -5.86 4.43 -2.24
CA VAL A 19 -6.04 4.44 -0.79
C VAL A 19 -7.08 5.51 -0.46
N THR A 20 -8.17 5.11 0.19
CA THR A 20 -9.30 5.97 0.56
C THR A 20 -9.46 6.04 2.08
N ASN A 21 -10.36 6.91 2.54
CA ASN A 21 -10.66 7.12 3.96
C ASN A 21 -9.39 7.45 4.78
N GLY A 22 -8.47 8.20 4.18
CA GLY A 22 -7.32 8.81 4.85
C GLY A 22 -7.61 10.26 5.24
N PRO A 23 -6.66 10.95 5.92
CA PRO A 23 -6.79 12.38 6.19
C PRO A 23 -6.88 13.21 4.89
N ALA A 24 -7.61 14.33 4.92
CA ALA A 24 -8.04 15.01 3.69
C ALA A 24 -6.89 15.62 2.87
N THR A 25 -5.90 16.22 3.54
CA THR A 25 -4.74 16.85 2.90
C THR A 25 -3.51 16.57 3.74
N THR A 26 -2.77 15.52 3.37
CA THR A 26 -1.60 15.08 4.13
C THR A 26 -0.63 14.35 3.23
N ALA A 27 0.63 14.28 3.66
CA ALA A 27 1.60 13.39 3.04
C ALA A 27 1.37 11.95 3.53
N GLY A 28 1.77 11.00 2.71
CA GLY A 28 1.68 9.57 3.01
C GLY A 28 2.67 8.76 2.20
N LEU A 29 2.56 7.45 2.34
CA LEU A 29 3.37 6.47 1.64
C LEU A 29 2.48 5.38 1.07
N VAL A 30 2.90 4.79 -0.04
CA VAL A 30 2.40 3.48 -0.49
C VAL A 30 3.59 2.54 -0.55
N LEU A 31 3.52 1.47 0.22
CA LEU A 31 4.52 0.41 0.26
C LEU A 31 4.13 -0.68 -0.73
N ILE A 32 5.11 -1.24 -1.43
CA ILE A 32 4.95 -2.42 -2.29
C ILE A 32 5.88 -3.52 -1.79
N GLY A 33 5.40 -4.75 -1.75
CA GLY A 33 6.16 -5.91 -1.30
C GLY A 33 5.98 -7.13 -2.19
N ALA A 34 6.96 -8.04 -2.15
CA ALA A 34 6.94 -9.34 -2.80
C ALA A 34 6.61 -10.49 -1.82
N SER A 35 6.60 -10.24 -0.50
CA SER A 35 6.34 -11.27 0.52
C SER A 35 5.39 -10.79 1.62
N ALA A 36 4.48 -11.67 2.02
CA ALA A 36 3.64 -11.52 3.22
C ALA A 36 3.78 -12.74 4.16
N ASN A 37 4.92 -13.45 4.07
CA ASN A 37 5.20 -14.60 4.91
C ASN A 37 5.53 -14.17 6.35
N SER A 38 5.60 -15.13 7.28
CA SER A 38 6.06 -14.87 8.66
C SER A 38 7.33 -14.00 8.65
N PRO A 39 7.35 -12.87 9.36
CA PRO A 39 6.52 -12.53 10.53
C PRO A 39 5.27 -11.67 10.27
N PHE A 40 4.81 -11.51 9.02
CA PHE A 40 3.64 -10.66 8.74
C PHE A 40 2.30 -11.35 9.12
N PRO A 41 1.30 -10.58 9.61
CA PRO A 41 1.34 -9.13 9.86
C PRO A 41 2.09 -8.78 11.16
N ILE A 42 2.95 -7.75 11.08
CA ILE A 42 3.67 -7.21 12.24
C ILE A 42 2.77 -6.18 12.94
N ASP A 43 2.53 -6.35 14.24
CA ASP A 43 1.86 -5.33 15.06
C ASP A 43 2.79 -4.14 15.30
N LEU A 44 2.34 -2.93 14.95
CA LEU A 44 3.13 -1.71 15.05
C LEU A 44 2.88 -0.93 16.35
N THR A 45 2.15 -1.51 17.30
CA THR A 45 1.89 -0.88 18.61
C THR A 45 3.18 -0.55 19.34
N GLY A 46 4.22 -1.39 19.24
CA GLY A 46 5.55 -1.14 19.81
C GLY A 46 6.27 0.09 19.23
N ALA A 47 5.87 0.54 18.03
CA ALA A 47 6.36 1.76 17.40
C ALA A 47 5.46 2.98 17.70
N GLY A 48 4.47 2.85 18.58
CA GLY A 48 3.50 3.92 18.87
C GLY A 48 2.35 4.02 17.86
N MET A 49 2.26 3.09 16.90
CA MET A 49 1.18 3.01 15.92
C MET A 49 0.09 2.03 16.37
N THR A 50 -0.50 2.27 17.54
CA THR A 50 -1.52 1.40 18.12
C THR A 50 -2.67 1.13 17.15
N GLY A 51 -3.07 -0.15 17.01
CA GLY A 51 -4.13 -0.58 16.11
C GLY A 51 -3.71 -0.73 14.64
N CYS A 52 -2.48 -0.34 14.28
CA CYS A 52 -1.93 -0.53 12.93
C CYS A 52 -1.12 -1.83 12.84
N LYS A 53 -1.12 -2.42 11.64
CA LYS A 53 -0.30 -3.58 11.29
C LYS A 53 0.44 -3.32 9.99
N LEU A 54 1.66 -3.84 9.85
CA LEU A 54 2.36 -3.95 8.58
C LEU A 54 2.07 -5.33 7.99
N TRP A 55 1.47 -5.39 6.79
CA TRP A 55 0.96 -6.66 6.22
C TRP A 55 1.95 -7.41 5.33
N HIS A 56 3.04 -6.77 4.90
CA HIS A 56 4.00 -7.35 3.96
C HIS A 56 5.36 -6.68 4.05
N SER A 57 6.37 -7.23 3.37
CA SER A 57 7.71 -6.65 3.24
C SER A 57 7.64 -5.29 2.55
N PRO A 58 8.28 -4.23 3.08
CA PRO A 58 8.32 -2.92 2.44
C PRO A 58 9.48 -2.84 1.43
N ASP A 59 9.39 -3.58 0.32
CA ASP A 59 10.49 -3.71 -0.64
C ASP A 59 10.66 -2.43 -1.50
N LEU A 60 9.55 -1.75 -1.82
CA LEU A 60 9.54 -0.43 -2.45
C LEU A 60 8.66 0.53 -1.66
N VAL A 61 9.08 1.79 -1.60
CA VAL A 61 8.38 2.87 -0.88
C VAL A 61 8.15 4.03 -1.83
N PHE A 62 6.89 4.39 -2.04
CA PHE A 62 6.50 5.53 -2.86
C PHE A 62 5.89 6.61 -1.99
N GLY A 63 6.25 7.87 -2.23
CA GLY A 63 5.55 9.01 -1.66
C GLY A 63 4.12 9.08 -2.21
N ALA A 64 3.17 9.42 -1.35
CA ALA A 64 1.78 9.63 -1.71
C ALA A 64 1.30 10.97 -1.15
N ALA A 65 0.45 11.65 -1.91
CA ALA A 65 -0.25 12.84 -1.45
C ALA A 65 -1.73 12.50 -1.33
N PHE A 66 -2.28 12.65 -0.12
CA PHE A 66 -3.71 12.53 0.09
C PHE A 66 -4.35 13.87 -0.24
N THR A 67 -5.31 13.84 -1.17
CA THR A 67 -6.18 14.97 -1.53
C THR A 67 -7.61 14.47 -1.50
N SER A 68 -8.51 15.21 -0.85
CA SER A 68 -9.92 14.77 -0.68
C SER A 68 -10.01 13.36 -0.07
N ASN A 69 -9.21 13.10 0.97
CA ASN A 69 -9.19 11.87 1.76
C ASN A 69 -8.71 10.62 1.00
N SER A 70 -8.12 10.79 -0.19
CA SER A 70 -7.63 9.68 -1.00
C SER A 70 -6.27 9.97 -1.63
N ALA A 71 -5.50 8.92 -1.89
CA ALA A 71 -4.24 8.97 -2.63
C ALA A 71 -4.20 7.84 -3.67
N MET A 72 -3.67 8.12 -4.85
CA MET A 72 -3.54 7.13 -5.93
C MET A 72 -2.08 6.98 -6.35
N LEU A 73 -1.58 5.74 -6.34
CA LEU A 73 -0.31 5.37 -6.95
C LEU A 73 -0.58 4.65 -8.27
N SER A 74 0.02 5.14 -9.35
CA SER A 74 0.01 4.48 -10.66
C SER A 74 1.34 3.74 -10.85
N LEU A 75 1.30 2.42 -10.82
CA LEU A 75 2.48 1.57 -10.97
C LEU A 75 2.46 0.90 -12.36
N PRO A 76 3.33 1.32 -13.30
CA PRO A 76 3.43 0.64 -14.59
C PRO A 76 3.99 -0.78 -14.40
N ILE A 77 3.33 -1.76 -15.03
CA ILE A 77 3.78 -3.16 -15.07
C ILE A 77 4.51 -3.37 -16.41
N PRO A 78 5.84 -3.59 -16.41
CA PRO A 78 6.57 -3.87 -17.64
C PRO A 78 6.02 -5.11 -18.38
N SER A 79 6.05 -5.09 -19.71
CA SER A 79 5.68 -6.23 -20.55
C SER A 79 6.81 -7.28 -20.60
N VAL A 80 7.23 -7.78 -19.45
CA VAL A 80 8.30 -8.77 -19.30
C VAL A 80 7.70 -10.07 -18.77
N ALA A 81 7.86 -11.16 -19.52
CA ALA A 81 7.22 -12.45 -19.21
C ALA A 81 7.56 -12.99 -17.80
N SER A 82 8.73 -12.65 -17.25
CA SER A 82 9.14 -13.04 -15.90
C SER A 82 8.30 -12.42 -14.76
N LEU A 83 7.47 -11.41 -15.07
CA LEU A 83 6.56 -10.81 -14.10
C LEU A 83 5.20 -11.52 -14.06
N SER A 84 4.86 -12.35 -15.05
CA SER A 84 3.61 -13.09 -15.04
C SER A 84 3.57 -14.08 -13.87
N GLY A 85 2.45 -14.10 -13.15
CA GLY A 85 2.27 -14.91 -11.94
C GLY A 85 2.93 -14.33 -10.68
N LEU A 86 3.68 -13.23 -10.77
CA LEU A 86 4.25 -12.57 -9.61
C LEU A 86 3.12 -12.02 -8.72
N THR A 87 3.19 -12.32 -7.43
CA THR A 87 2.29 -11.74 -6.44
C THR A 87 2.91 -10.46 -5.89
N LEU A 88 2.17 -9.35 -5.97
CA LEU A 88 2.52 -8.09 -5.31
C LEU A 88 1.57 -7.82 -4.16
N PHE A 89 2.13 -7.28 -3.08
CA PHE A 89 1.41 -6.79 -1.93
C PHE A 89 1.55 -5.28 -1.86
N SER A 90 0.53 -4.59 -1.34
CA SER A 90 0.60 -3.15 -1.16
C SER A 90 -0.12 -2.67 0.09
N GLN A 91 0.34 -1.57 0.67
CA GLN A 91 -0.27 -0.95 1.83
C GLN A 91 -0.04 0.57 1.83
N GLY A 92 -1.08 1.34 2.14
CA GLY A 92 -1.01 2.79 2.29
C GLY A 92 -0.79 3.22 3.74
N PHE A 93 -0.03 4.29 3.92
CA PHE A 93 0.21 4.98 5.18
C PHE A 93 -0.03 6.48 4.99
N ALA A 94 -0.55 7.17 6.01
CA ALA A 94 -0.78 8.61 5.97
C ALA A 94 -0.36 9.26 7.29
N ILE A 95 0.12 10.50 7.24
CA ILE A 95 0.35 11.30 8.45
C ILE A 95 -1.02 11.69 9.02
N ASP A 96 -1.27 11.26 10.25
CA ASP A 96 -2.53 11.33 10.98
C ASP A 96 -2.25 11.50 12.48
N SER A 97 -2.04 12.75 12.90
CA SER A 97 -1.67 13.09 14.28
C SER A 97 -2.75 12.73 15.31
N ALA A 98 -3.98 12.48 14.88
CA ALA A 98 -5.09 12.13 15.76
C ALA A 98 -5.24 10.61 15.95
N ALA A 99 -4.59 9.78 15.13
CA ALA A 99 -4.79 8.33 15.15
C ALA A 99 -4.08 7.63 16.32
N ASN A 100 -2.83 8.00 16.61
CA ASN A 100 -1.99 7.37 17.64
C ASN A 100 -0.75 8.23 17.95
N ALA A 101 0.06 7.80 18.93
CA ALA A 101 1.22 8.55 19.41
C ALA A 101 2.31 8.77 18.34
N PHE A 102 2.43 7.86 17.37
CA PHE A 102 3.37 8.01 16.26
C PHE A 102 2.87 9.02 15.21
N GLY A 103 1.56 9.27 15.17
CA GLY A 103 0.95 10.23 14.25
C GLY A 103 0.83 9.72 12.82
N MET A 104 0.66 8.41 12.61
CA MET A 104 0.37 7.83 11.31
C MET A 104 -0.73 6.77 11.38
N SER A 105 -1.55 6.69 10.33
CA SER A 105 -2.52 5.60 10.15
C SER A 105 -2.16 4.74 8.95
N ALA A 106 -2.55 3.46 8.99
CA ALA A 106 -2.27 2.47 7.95
C ALA A 106 -3.57 1.91 7.36
N SER A 107 -3.54 1.53 6.08
CA SER A 107 -4.67 0.83 5.42
C SER A 107 -4.65 -0.67 5.73
N ASN A 108 -5.66 -1.40 5.27
CA ASN A 108 -5.53 -2.84 5.05
C ASN A 108 -4.41 -3.15 4.04
N GLY A 109 -3.93 -4.40 4.05
CA GLY A 109 -3.06 -4.93 3.01
C GLY A 109 -3.84 -5.32 1.76
N GLY A 110 -3.26 -5.07 0.60
CA GLY A 110 -3.71 -5.58 -0.69
C GLY A 110 -2.81 -6.69 -1.22
N LYS A 111 -3.37 -7.53 -2.09
CA LYS A 111 -2.67 -8.59 -2.83
C LYS A 111 -3.19 -8.63 -4.27
N VAL A 112 -2.28 -8.63 -5.24
CA VAL A 112 -2.59 -8.90 -6.66
C VAL A 112 -1.62 -9.91 -7.23
N VAL A 113 -2.07 -10.64 -8.25
CA VAL A 113 -1.21 -11.52 -9.06
C VAL A 113 -1.16 -10.95 -10.46
N ILE A 114 0.04 -10.64 -10.95
CA ILE A 114 0.23 -10.11 -12.30
C ILE A 114 -0.18 -11.18 -13.31
N ARG A 115 -0.99 -10.78 -14.29
CA ARG A 115 -1.46 -11.64 -15.39
C ARG A 115 -0.68 -11.36 -16.67
N ASP A 116 -0.69 -12.32 -17.57
CA ASP A 116 -0.26 -12.17 -18.96
C ASP A 116 -1.13 -11.17 -19.75
#